data_AF-A0A7C7VRN4-F1
#
_entry.id   AF-A0A7C7VRN4-F1
#
_cell.length_a   1.000
_cell.length_b   1.000
_cell.length_c   1.000
_cell.angle_alpha   90.00
_cell.angle_beta   90.00
_cell.angle_gamma   90.00
#
_symmetry.space_group_name_H-M   'P 1'
#
loop_
_entity.id
_entity.type
_entity.pdbx_description
1 polymer ?
#
loop_
_entity_poly.entity_id
_entity_poly.type
_entity_poly.pdbx_seq_one_letter_code
_entity_poly.pdbx_strand_id
1 'polypeptide(L)'
;PIDTPVDGIFLAGACQGPKDIPYSVSQGCGAAARAATILSKKTWKIEPIIAVVDPTKCRNVKAKCGICATKCPYGAIKAPPGRPAQVVTAMCHGCGTCVAECPADAIAQMHFTDAQIFNQIRAALEDNPEDKILGFLCNWCSYAGADLAGTSRFEYPPTLRPIRVMCSGRVDRDFVLEAFRLGAGMVLVAACRLPYDCHYISGNWRMKERMEILTKMLSKLGLSPDRFKVEYVSAAEGLKFAELIKEMTQKMQEIGRERILEENRRLKPILDRMLSRKIRKI
;
A
#
# COMPACT_ATOMS: atom_id res chain seq x y z
N PRO A 1 -4.10 27.04 -8.15
CA PRO A 1 -4.63 25.65 -8.17
C PRO A 1 -6.10 25.62 -7.73
N ILE A 2 -6.95 24.90 -8.47
CA ILE A 2 -8.41 24.85 -8.27
C ILE A 2 -8.96 23.42 -8.14
N ASP A 3 -8.19 22.41 -8.52
CA ASP A 3 -8.52 21.00 -8.30
C ASP A 3 -8.21 20.59 -6.85
N THR A 4 -9.01 19.67 -6.32
CA THR A 4 -8.69 18.97 -5.07
C THR A 4 -8.08 17.59 -5.38
N PRO A 5 -7.54 16.88 -4.37
CA PRO A 5 -7.13 15.48 -4.55
C PRO A 5 -8.28 14.51 -4.87
N VAL A 6 -9.55 14.95 -4.74
CA VAL A 6 -10.72 14.15 -5.09
C VAL A 6 -11.23 14.59 -6.46
N ASP A 7 -11.26 13.66 -7.40
CA ASP A 7 -11.69 13.97 -8.77
C ASP A 7 -13.14 14.48 -8.78
N GLY A 8 -13.37 15.56 -9.54
CA GLY A 8 -14.68 16.20 -9.63
C GLY A 8 -15.02 17.16 -8.50
N ILE A 9 -14.16 17.33 -7.50
CA ILE A 9 -14.29 18.37 -6.48
C ILE A 9 -13.28 19.50 -6.78
N PHE A 10 -13.79 20.72 -6.92
CA PHE A 10 -13.03 21.93 -7.23
C PHE A 10 -13.23 23.00 -6.16
N LEU A 11 -12.27 23.91 -6.04
CA LEU A 11 -12.30 25.04 -5.10
C LEU A 11 -12.27 26.37 -5.85
N ALA A 12 -12.97 27.36 -5.32
CA ALA A 12 -12.92 28.74 -5.81
C ALA A 12 -13.08 29.74 -4.66
N GLY A 13 -12.36 30.86 -4.75
CA GLY A 13 -12.47 31.97 -3.81
C GLY A 13 -11.69 31.75 -2.52
N ALA A 14 -12.05 32.53 -1.49
CA ALA A 14 -11.29 32.62 -0.24
C ALA A 14 -11.20 31.29 0.55
N CYS A 15 -12.07 30.31 0.28
CA CYS A 15 -12.02 28.99 0.92
C CYS A 15 -10.71 28.23 0.62
N GLN A 16 -10.06 28.52 -0.51
CA GLN A 16 -8.78 27.92 -0.89
C GLN A 16 -7.58 28.63 -0.25
N GLY A 17 -7.79 29.83 0.31
CA GLY A 17 -6.76 30.66 0.95
C GLY A 17 -7.03 32.15 0.77
N PRO A 18 -6.43 33.04 1.60
CA PRO A 18 -6.64 34.49 1.51
C PRO A 18 -6.29 35.03 0.12
N LYS A 19 -7.17 35.87 -0.44
CA LYS A 19 -7.05 36.46 -1.78
C LYS A 19 -8.04 37.62 -1.95
N ASP A 20 -7.82 38.41 -3.00
CA ASP A 20 -8.71 39.51 -3.38
C ASP A 20 -9.89 39.07 -4.26
N ILE A 21 -10.76 40.03 -4.59
CA ILE A 21 -11.95 39.79 -5.42
C ILE A 21 -11.57 39.36 -6.84
N PRO A 22 -10.68 40.07 -7.59
CA PRO A 22 -10.31 39.67 -8.94
C PRO A 22 -9.77 38.24 -9.03
N TYR A 23 -8.91 37.83 -8.09
CA TYR A 23 -8.37 36.47 -8.06
C TYR A 23 -9.45 35.44 -7.74
N SER A 24 -10.41 35.77 -6.86
CA SER A 24 -11.56 34.92 -6.56
C SER A 24 -12.47 34.71 -7.76
N VAL A 25 -12.75 35.76 -8.53
CA VAL A 25 -13.53 35.69 -9.78
C VAL A 25 -12.82 34.82 -10.81
N SER A 26 -11.52 35.03 -11.01
CA SER A 26 -10.70 34.23 -11.92
C SER A 26 -10.70 32.73 -11.54
N GLN A 27 -10.57 32.40 -10.25
CA GLN A 27 -10.71 31.03 -9.78
C GLN A 27 -12.11 30.44 -10.02
N GLY A 28 -13.17 31.24 -9.85
CA GLY A 28 -14.54 30.82 -10.16
C GLY A 28 -14.70 30.40 -11.63
N CYS A 29 -14.19 31.22 -12.56
CA CYS A 29 -14.16 30.88 -13.97
C CYS A 29 -13.34 29.61 -14.25
N GLY A 30 -12.16 29.48 -13.63
CA GLY A 30 -11.33 28.28 -13.75
C GLY A 30 -12.03 27.03 -13.24
N ALA A 31 -12.65 27.08 -12.06
CA ALA A 31 -13.36 25.95 -11.46
C ALA A 31 -14.56 25.54 -12.31
N ALA A 32 -15.32 26.50 -12.85
CA ALA A 32 -16.41 26.23 -13.79
C ALA A 32 -15.90 25.54 -15.07
N ALA A 33 -14.78 26.02 -15.65
CA ALA A 33 -14.18 25.40 -16.83
C ALA A 33 -13.72 23.96 -16.55
N ARG A 34 -13.08 23.70 -15.40
CA ARG A 34 -12.69 22.34 -14.98
C ARG A 34 -13.91 21.43 -14.78
N ALA A 35 -14.94 21.91 -14.09
CA ALA A 35 -16.18 21.17 -13.90
C ALA A 35 -16.87 20.84 -15.24
N ALA A 36 -16.86 21.78 -16.19
CA ALA A 36 -17.42 21.58 -17.53
C ALA A 36 -16.72 20.45 -18.29
N THR A 37 -15.42 20.20 -18.08
CA THR A 37 -14.72 19.06 -18.72
C THR A 37 -15.25 17.69 -18.32
N ILE A 38 -15.89 17.60 -17.15
CA ILE A 38 -16.55 16.40 -16.64
C ILE A 38 -18.02 16.41 -17.05
N LEU A 39 -18.74 17.50 -16.75
CA LEU A 39 -20.19 17.61 -16.97
C LEU A 39 -20.60 17.58 -18.45
N SER A 40 -19.71 17.98 -19.36
CA SER A 40 -19.96 17.91 -20.81
C SER A 40 -19.99 16.47 -21.35
N LYS A 41 -19.58 15.47 -20.56
CA LYS A 41 -19.50 14.08 -20.98
C LYS A 41 -20.62 13.27 -20.33
N LYS A 42 -21.26 12.38 -21.10
CA LYS A 42 -22.28 11.43 -20.59
C LYS A 42 -21.70 10.41 -19.61
N THR A 43 -20.43 10.06 -19.78
CA THR A 43 -19.72 9.05 -18.99
C THR A 43 -18.27 9.45 -18.80
N TRP A 44 -17.69 9.05 -17.68
CA TRP A 44 -16.28 9.28 -17.36
C TRP A 44 -15.54 7.96 -17.20
N LYS A 45 -14.32 7.88 -17.71
CA LYS A 45 -13.46 6.70 -17.57
C LYS A 45 -12.63 6.86 -16.30
N ILE A 46 -12.74 5.90 -15.39
CA ILE A 46 -11.89 5.78 -14.21
C ILE A 46 -10.93 4.61 -14.39
N GLU A 47 -9.79 4.66 -13.71
CA GLU A 47 -8.90 3.52 -13.66
C GLU A 47 -9.59 2.34 -12.96
N PRO A 48 -9.51 1.11 -13.50
CA PRO A 48 -10.26 -0.04 -12.98
C PRO A 48 -9.62 -0.65 -11.73
N ILE A 49 -8.89 0.12 -10.92
CA ILE A 49 -8.18 -0.34 -9.70
C ILE A 49 -8.98 -0.11 -8.41
N ILE A 50 -10.30 0.02 -8.54
CA ILE A 50 -11.22 0.34 -7.45
C ILE A 50 -11.36 -0.81 -6.45
N ALA A 51 -11.80 -0.46 -5.24
CA ALA A 51 -12.18 -1.43 -4.22
C ALA A 51 -13.62 -1.94 -4.44
N VAL A 52 -13.83 -3.24 -4.26
CA VAL A 52 -15.14 -3.90 -4.36
C VAL A 52 -15.39 -4.71 -3.10
N VAL A 53 -16.59 -4.59 -2.52
CA VAL A 53 -16.98 -5.28 -1.29
C VAL A 53 -17.79 -6.53 -1.63
N ASP A 54 -17.39 -7.67 -1.08
CA ASP A 54 -18.17 -8.89 -1.03
C ASP A 54 -19.20 -8.78 0.10
N PRO A 55 -20.51 -8.68 -0.22
CA PRO A 55 -21.54 -8.47 0.78
C PRO A 55 -21.71 -9.67 1.72
N THR A 56 -21.36 -10.88 1.28
CA THR A 56 -21.52 -12.11 2.06
C THR A 56 -20.51 -12.22 3.20
N LYS A 57 -19.33 -11.60 3.04
CA LYS A 57 -18.24 -11.58 4.02
C LYS A 57 -18.25 -10.33 4.90
N CYS A 58 -18.92 -9.27 4.47
CA CYS A 58 -18.87 -7.97 5.13
C CYS A 58 -19.45 -8.05 6.56
N ARG A 59 -18.61 -7.86 7.57
CA ARG A 59 -19.05 -7.89 8.98
C ARG A 59 -20.04 -6.78 9.33
N ASN A 60 -20.11 -5.71 8.55
CA ASN A 60 -21.00 -4.57 8.80
C ASN A 60 -22.49 -4.95 8.85
N VAL A 61 -22.87 -6.06 8.22
CA VAL A 61 -24.23 -6.61 8.26
C VAL A 61 -24.62 -7.19 9.62
N LYS A 62 -23.64 -7.72 10.37
CA LYS A 62 -23.86 -8.41 11.66
C LYS A 62 -23.38 -7.58 12.87
N ALA A 63 -22.31 -6.82 12.68
CA ALA A 63 -21.69 -5.99 13.70
C ALA A 63 -21.38 -4.62 13.10
N LYS A 64 -21.67 -3.53 13.81
CA LYS A 64 -21.38 -2.15 13.38
C LYS A 64 -19.85 -1.96 13.24
N CYS A 65 -19.30 -2.29 12.08
CA CYS A 65 -17.86 -2.43 11.87
C CYS A 65 -17.24 -1.13 11.32
N GLY A 66 -17.67 -0.67 10.13
CA GLY A 66 -17.29 0.64 9.58
C GLY A 66 -15.80 0.95 9.31
N ILE A 67 -14.85 0.08 9.67
CA ILE A 67 -13.39 0.35 9.61
C ILE A 67 -12.95 0.87 8.23
N CYS A 68 -13.43 0.24 7.16
CA CYS A 68 -13.12 0.64 5.78
C CYS A 68 -13.56 2.07 5.45
N ALA A 69 -14.70 2.53 5.98
CA ALA A 69 -15.18 3.90 5.82
C ALA A 69 -14.29 4.89 6.58
N THR A 70 -13.93 4.57 7.83
CA THR A 70 -13.06 5.42 8.67
C THR A 70 -11.64 5.55 8.10
N LYS A 71 -11.11 4.48 7.50
CA LYS A 71 -9.74 4.46 6.95
C LYS A 71 -9.64 5.01 5.52
N CYS A 72 -10.76 5.29 4.85
CA CYS A 72 -10.77 5.82 3.50
C CYS A 72 -10.48 7.33 3.51
N PRO A 73 -9.35 7.81 2.94
CA PRO A 73 -9.03 9.23 2.95
C PRO A 73 -9.93 10.07 2.04
N TYR A 74 -10.57 9.43 1.07
CA TYR A 74 -11.46 10.07 0.10
C TYR A 74 -12.93 10.08 0.53
N GLY A 75 -13.28 9.42 1.64
CA GLY A 75 -14.69 9.26 2.04
C GLY A 75 -15.53 8.43 1.05
N ALA A 76 -14.87 7.63 0.21
CA ALA A 76 -15.50 6.86 -0.88
C ALA A 76 -16.35 5.68 -0.41
N ILE A 77 -16.32 5.32 0.88
CA ILE A 77 -17.01 4.13 1.40
C ILE A 77 -18.10 4.56 2.36
N LYS A 78 -19.32 4.07 2.13
CA LYS A 78 -20.46 4.20 3.03
C LYS A 78 -20.72 2.86 3.71
N ALA A 79 -20.88 2.85 5.03
CA ALA A 79 -21.13 1.63 5.80
C ALA A 79 -22.39 1.78 6.68
N PRO A 80 -23.59 1.88 6.10
CA PRO A 80 -24.82 2.01 6.86
C PRO A 80 -25.03 0.80 7.79
N PRO A 81 -25.48 1.00 9.05
CA PRO A 81 -25.69 -0.10 9.99
C PRO A 81 -26.59 -1.20 9.42
N GLY A 82 -26.21 -2.47 9.61
CA GLY A 82 -26.99 -3.63 9.15
C GLY A 82 -26.94 -3.89 7.64
N ARG A 83 -26.19 -3.09 6.88
CA ARG A 83 -25.99 -3.27 5.43
C ARG A 83 -24.50 -3.47 5.11
N PRO A 84 -24.15 -4.14 4.01
CA PRO A 84 -22.77 -4.21 3.56
C PRO A 84 -22.20 -2.81 3.31
N ALA A 85 -20.90 -2.65 3.51
CA ALA A 85 -20.22 -1.45 3.07
C ALA A 85 -20.31 -1.31 1.53
N GLN A 86 -20.50 -0.10 1.04
CA GLN A 86 -20.64 0.22 -0.38
C GLN A 86 -19.57 1.24 -0.77
N VAL A 87 -18.87 0.96 -1.87
CA VAL A 87 -17.87 1.86 -2.43
C VAL A 87 -18.53 2.70 -3.51
N VAL A 88 -18.46 4.01 -3.36
CA VAL A 88 -18.77 4.97 -4.43
C VAL A 88 -17.60 4.95 -5.39
N THR A 89 -17.73 4.18 -6.47
CA THR A 89 -16.65 3.87 -7.40
C THR A 89 -15.97 5.11 -7.97
N ALA A 90 -16.76 6.15 -8.28
CA ALA A 90 -16.27 7.43 -8.79
C ALA A 90 -15.36 8.19 -7.81
N MET A 91 -15.43 7.91 -6.51
CA MET A 91 -14.57 8.52 -5.48
C MET A 91 -13.40 7.62 -5.08
N CYS A 92 -13.35 6.38 -5.61
CA CYS A 92 -12.34 5.41 -5.22
C CYS A 92 -11.10 5.54 -6.11
N HIS A 93 -10.04 6.13 -5.56
CA HIS A 93 -8.76 6.26 -6.28
C HIS A 93 -7.87 5.00 -6.19
N GLY A 94 -8.38 3.86 -5.68
CA GLY A 94 -7.61 2.60 -5.73
C GLY A 94 -6.33 2.57 -4.88
N CYS A 95 -6.31 3.19 -3.70
CA CYS A 95 -5.13 3.12 -2.83
C CYS A 95 -4.97 1.76 -2.12
N GLY A 96 -6.05 0.99 -1.98
CA GLY A 96 -6.02 -0.35 -1.36
C GLY A 96 -5.97 -0.39 0.17
N THR A 97 -5.97 0.75 0.87
CA THR A 97 -5.93 0.79 2.35
C THR A 97 -7.10 0.06 2.99
N CYS A 98 -8.33 0.27 2.51
CA CYS A 98 -9.51 -0.39 3.06
C CYS A 98 -9.49 -1.92 2.90
N VAL A 99 -8.80 -2.42 1.87
CA VAL A 99 -8.62 -3.85 1.61
C VAL A 99 -7.76 -4.47 2.70
N ALA A 100 -6.59 -3.88 2.94
CA ALA A 100 -5.65 -4.36 3.95
C ALA A 100 -6.12 -4.14 5.40
N GLU A 101 -7.08 -3.24 5.63
CA GLU A 101 -7.68 -3.00 6.95
C GLU A 101 -8.91 -3.88 7.21
N CYS A 102 -9.42 -4.61 6.20
CA CYS A 102 -10.66 -5.36 6.37
C CYS A 102 -10.43 -6.63 7.21
N PRO A 103 -10.94 -6.74 8.45
CA PRO A 103 -10.71 -7.92 9.29
C PRO A 103 -11.38 -9.19 8.78
N ALA A 104 -12.30 -9.04 7.82
CA ALA A 104 -13.10 -10.11 7.25
C ALA A 104 -12.63 -10.58 5.87
N ASP A 105 -11.60 -9.97 5.30
CA ASP A 105 -11.20 -10.16 3.89
C ASP A 105 -12.39 -9.98 2.93
N ALA A 106 -13.25 -9.00 3.23
CA ALA A 106 -14.49 -8.77 2.49
C ALA A 106 -14.33 -7.74 1.37
N ILE A 107 -13.14 -7.16 1.19
CA ILE A 107 -12.90 -6.13 0.17
C ILE A 107 -11.76 -6.60 -0.70
N ALA A 108 -11.91 -6.49 -2.01
CA ALA A 108 -10.84 -6.75 -2.97
C ALA A 108 -10.51 -5.46 -3.72
N GLN A 109 -9.23 -5.23 -4.01
CA GLN A 109 -8.82 -4.20 -4.96
C GLN A 109 -8.69 -4.84 -6.33
N MET A 110 -9.40 -4.32 -7.32
CA MET A 110 -9.28 -4.78 -8.70
C MET A 110 -7.85 -4.54 -9.22
N HIS A 111 -7.32 -5.49 -10.00
CA HIS A 111 -5.93 -5.56 -10.48
C HIS A 111 -4.81 -5.64 -9.42
N PHE A 112 -5.14 -5.56 -8.12
CA PHE A 112 -4.21 -5.75 -6.99
C PHE A 112 -4.87 -6.60 -5.91
N THR A 113 -5.54 -7.68 -6.33
CA THR A 113 -6.22 -8.61 -5.43
C THR A 113 -5.22 -9.32 -4.54
N ASP A 114 -5.69 -9.83 -3.39
CA ASP A 114 -4.81 -10.63 -2.51
C ASP A 114 -4.24 -11.82 -3.28
N ALA A 115 -5.06 -12.55 -4.05
CA ALA A 115 -4.60 -13.69 -4.82
C ALA A 115 -3.48 -13.33 -5.81
N GLN A 116 -3.61 -12.22 -6.54
CA GLN A 116 -2.56 -11.74 -7.45
C GLN A 116 -1.24 -11.41 -6.73
N ILE A 117 -1.33 -10.78 -5.55
CA ILE A 117 -0.13 -10.42 -4.78
C ILE A 117 0.50 -11.66 -4.13
N PHE A 118 -0.30 -12.55 -3.54
CA PHE A 118 0.19 -13.83 -2.98
C PHE A 118 0.89 -14.68 -4.04
N ASN A 119 0.36 -14.76 -5.27
CA ASN A 119 1.00 -15.50 -6.34
C ASN A 119 2.32 -14.86 -6.79
N GLN A 120 2.42 -13.52 -6.80
CA GLN A 120 3.70 -12.83 -7.01
C GLN A 120 4.70 -13.11 -5.89
N ILE A 121 4.27 -13.15 -4.63
CA ILE A 121 5.12 -13.49 -3.48
C ILE A 121 5.67 -14.92 -3.64
N ARG A 122 4.79 -15.88 -3.94
CA ARG A 122 5.15 -17.29 -4.13
C ARG A 122 6.18 -17.45 -5.26
N ALA A 123 5.93 -16.84 -6.42
CA ALA A 123 6.85 -16.89 -7.55
C ALA A 123 8.19 -16.20 -7.25
N ALA A 124 8.17 -15.03 -6.59
CA ALA A 124 9.38 -14.30 -6.25
C ALA A 124 10.29 -15.08 -5.27
N LEU A 125 9.72 -15.93 -4.43
CA LEU A 125 10.39 -16.68 -3.36
C LEU A 125 10.50 -18.19 -3.63
N GLU A 126 10.28 -18.64 -4.87
CA GLU A 126 10.34 -20.06 -5.22
C GLU A 126 11.74 -20.65 -4.96
N ASP A 127 12.79 -20.01 -5.47
CA ASP A 127 14.17 -20.46 -5.32
C ASP A 127 14.94 -19.66 -4.27
N ASN A 128 15.67 -20.33 -3.37
CA ASN A 128 16.57 -19.70 -2.38
C ASN A 128 15.98 -18.44 -1.70
N PRO A 129 14.78 -18.53 -1.10
CA PRO A 129 14.12 -17.37 -0.51
C PRO A 129 14.94 -16.69 0.59
N GLU A 130 15.77 -17.43 1.31
CA GLU A 130 16.65 -16.95 2.38
C GLU A 130 17.72 -15.96 1.91
N ASP A 131 18.04 -15.95 0.62
CA ASP A 131 19.01 -15.03 0.01
C ASP A 131 18.35 -13.79 -0.61
N LYS A 132 17.02 -13.65 -0.46
CA LYS A 132 16.21 -12.61 -1.12
C LYS A 132 15.67 -11.59 -0.12
N ILE A 133 15.64 -10.34 -0.59
CA ILE A 133 14.87 -9.25 0.02
C ILE A 133 13.57 -9.15 -0.77
N LEU A 134 12.44 -9.54 -0.20
CA LEU A 134 11.14 -9.30 -0.84
C LEU A 134 10.69 -7.87 -0.54
N GLY A 135 10.53 -7.03 -1.58
CA GLY A 135 10.14 -5.64 -1.43
C GLY A 135 8.71 -5.37 -1.88
N PHE A 136 7.89 -4.70 -1.07
CA PHE A 136 6.62 -4.11 -1.51
C PHE A 136 6.82 -2.62 -1.75
N LEU A 137 6.76 -2.20 -3.02
CA LEU A 137 7.08 -0.83 -3.42
C LEU A 137 5.81 -0.10 -3.87
N CYS A 138 5.57 1.07 -3.25
CA CYS A 138 4.54 2.00 -3.70
C CYS A 138 4.85 2.51 -5.12
N ASN A 139 3.89 2.40 -6.03
CA ASN A 139 3.98 2.79 -7.45
C ASN A 139 4.52 4.21 -7.64
N TRP A 140 4.00 5.18 -6.87
CA TRP A 140 4.22 6.60 -7.14
C TRP A 140 5.59 7.14 -6.70
N CYS A 141 6.18 6.56 -5.66
CA CYS A 141 7.43 7.07 -5.10
C CYS A 141 8.50 6.00 -5.11
N SER A 142 8.38 4.95 -4.30
CA SER A 142 9.49 4.02 -4.11
C SER A 142 9.74 3.14 -5.33
N TYR A 143 8.70 2.76 -6.09
CA TYR A 143 8.88 2.07 -7.37
C TYR A 143 9.55 3.00 -8.39
N ALA A 144 9.08 4.25 -8.51
CA ALA A 144 9.72 5.26 -9.35
C ALA A 144 11.16 5.59 -8.91
N GLY A 145 11.47 5.55 -7.61
CA GLY A 145 12.82 5.68 -7.09
C GLY A 145 13.72 4.50 -7.47
N ALA A 146 13.17 3.28 -7.50
CA ALA A 146 13.86 2.12 -8.04
C ALA A 146 14.13 2.25 -9.55
N ASP A 147 13.14 2.73 -10.33
CA ASP A 147 13.30 3.02 -11.76
C ASP A 147 14.37 4.10 -11.98
N LEU A 148 14.36 5.16 -11.16
CA LEU A 148 15.38 6.19 -11.20
C LEU A 148 16.78 5.62 -10.91
N ALA A 149 16.91 4.74 -9.90
CA ALA A 149 18.17 4.06 -9.63
C ALA A 149 18.69 3.29 -10.86
N GLY A 150 17.79 2.60 -11.57
CA GLY A 150 18.12 1.91 -12.82
C GLY A 150 18.54 2.85 -13.95
N THR A 151 17.75 3.89 -14.23
CA THR A 151 18.07 4.87 -15.30
C THR A 151 19.32 5.69 -15.02
N SER A 152 19.62 5.96 -13.75
CA SER A 152 20.85 6.62 -13.29
C SER A 152 22.04 5.67 -13.14
N ARG A 153 21.85 4.36 -13.38
CA ARG A 153 22.90 3.34 -13.30
C ARG A 153 23.54 3.23 -11.90
N PHE A 154 22.78 3.47 -10.85
CA PHE A 154 23.24 3.20 -9.50
C PHE A 154 23.22 1.70 -9.25
N GLU A 155 24.40 1.09 -9.19
CA GLU A 155 24.53 -0.34 -8.92
C GLU A 155 24.14 -0.67 -7.47
N TYR A 156 23.47 -1.81 -7.29
CA TYR A 156 23.16 -2.41 -6.00
C TYR A 156 23.06 -3.95 -6.16
N PRO A 157 23.21 -4.74 -5.09
CA PRO A 157 23.17 -6.20 -5.17
C PRO A 157 21.83 -6.73 -5.72
N PRO A 158 21.83 -7.82 -6.51
CA PRO A 158 20.64 -8.38 -7.16
C PRO A 158 19.75 -9.23 -6.22
N THR A 159 19.67 -8.86 -4.94
CA THR A 159 18.96 -9.59 -3.88
C THR A 159 17.48 -9.18 -3.76
N LEU A 160 17.13 -7.98 -4.22
CA LEU A 160 15.75 -7.48 -4.18
C LEU A 160 14.84 -8.23 -5.17
N ARG A 161 13.62 -8.56 -4.73
CA ARG A 161 12.50 -8.96 -5.57
C ARG A 161 11.33 -8.00 -5.31
N PRO A 162 11.13 -6.97 -6.16
CA PRO A 162 10.10 -5.97 -5.93
C PRO A 162 8.73 -6.44 -6.42
N ILE A 163 7.71 -6.25 -5.59
CA ILE A 163 6.29 -6.38 -5.92
C ILE A 163 5.68 -4.98 -5.87
N ARG A 164 5.08 -4.58 -6.98
CA ARG A 164 4.43 -3.27 -7.10
C ARG A 164 3.06 -3.29 -6.44
N VAL A 165 2.78 -2.25 -5.66
CA VAL A 165 1.42 -1.92 -5.19
C VAL A 165 1.14 -0.45 -5.46
N MET A 166 -0.11 -0.08 -5.70
CA MET A 166 -0.44 1.33 -5.97
C MET A 166 -0.06 2.24 -4.79
N CYS A 167 -0.32 1.79 -3.57
CA CYS A 167 0.06 2.50 -2.35
C CYS A 167 0.63 1.51 -1.34
N SER A 168 1.56 1.97 -0.49
CA SER A 168 1.97 1.19 0.68
C SER A 168 0.80 0.86 1.62
N GLY A 169 -0.26 1.67 1.62
CA GLY A 169 -1.52 1.39 2.33
C GLY A 169 -2.14 0.03 1.97
N ARG A 170 -1.90 -0.46 0.75
CA ARG A 170 -2.37 -1.77 0.26
C ARG A 170 -1.60 -2.95 0.85
N VAL A 171 -0.39 -2.74 1.37
CA VAL A 171 0.47 -3.83 1.88
C VAL A 171 -0.17 -4.42 3.13
N ASP A 172 -0.88 -5.53 2.96
CA ASP A 172 -1.49 -6.26 4.06
C ASP A 172 -0.41 -6.87 4.95
N ARG A 173 -0.69 -6.98 6.25
CA ARG A 173 0.16 -7.73 7.17
C ARG A 173 0.39 -9.14 6.67
N ASP A 174 -0.65 -9.77 6.12
CA ASP A 174 -0.61 -11.15 5.68
C ASP A 174 0.38 -11.35 4.51
N PHE A 175 0.70 -10.31 3.73
CA PHE A 175 1.74 -10.37 2.69
C PHE A 175 3.14 -10.50 3.27
N VAL A 176 3.43 -9.73 4.33
CA VAL A 176 4.71 -9.81 5.05
C VAL A 176 4.83 -11.15 5.76
N LEU A 177 3.75 -11.64 6.37
CA LEU A 177 3.73 -12.96 6.99
C LEU A 177 3.95 -14.09 5.98
N GLU A 178 3.35 -13.99 4.79
CA GLU A 178 3.54 -14.98 3.72
C GLU A 178 4.99 -15.03 3.26
N ALA A 179 5.63 -13.86 3.09
CA ALA A 179 7.03 -13.77 2.71
C ALA A 179 7.95 -14.53 3.69
N PHE A 180 7.79 -14.30 5.00
CA PHE A 180 8.54 -15.02 6.01
C PHE A 180 8.15 -16.50 6.12
N ARG A 181 6.87 -16.85 5.90
CA ARG A 181 6.40 -18.25 5.88
C ARG A 181 7.03 -19.07 4.75
N LEU A 182 7.30 -18.41 3.62
CA LEU A 182 8.04 -18.97 2.48
C LEU A 182 9.56 -18.91 2.65
N GLY A 183 10.06 -18.26 3.70
CA GLY A 183 11.48 -18.27 4.05
C GLY A 183 12.29 -17.07 3.56
N ALA A 184 11.65 -15.94 3.19
CA ALA A 184 12.35 -14.75 2.75
C ALA A 184 13.49 -14.34 3.71
N GLY A 185 14.67 -14.02 3.18
CA GLY A 185 15.81 -13.52 3.96
C GLY A 185 15.45 -12.24 4.70
N MET A 186 14.91 -11.27 3.98
CA MET A 186 14.36 -10.03 4.54
C MET A 186 13.09 -9.60 3.80
N VAL A 187 12.32 -8.71 4.42
CA VAL A 187 11.15 -8.08 3.82
C VAL A 187 11.26 -6.56 3.96
N LEU A 188 11.06 -5.85 2.85
CA LEU A 188 11.04 -4.40 2.76
C LEU A 188 9.63 -3.90 2.41
N VAL A 189 9.15 -2.88 3.10
CA VAL A 189 8.01 -2.07 2.66
C VAL A 189 8.49 -0.65 2.40
N ALA A 190 8.49 -0.26 1.12
CA ALA A 190 8.97 1.05 0.69
C ALA A 190 7.80 1.96 0.29
N ALA A 191 7.75 3.16 0.89
CA ALA A 191 6.62 4.09 0.75
C ALA A 191 7.03 5.53 0.41
N CYS A 192 6.04 6.33 -0.01
CA CYS A 192 6.17 7.78 -0.14
C CYS A 192 6.54 8.41 1.21
N ARG A 193 7.37 9.46 1.21
CA ARG A 193 7.78 10.16 2.43
C ARG A 193 6.59 10.67 3.25
N LEU A 194 6.84 10.72 4.56
CA LEU A 194 5.97 11.37 5.52
C LEU A 194 6.47 12.81 5.73
N PRO A 195 5.59 13.76 6.11
CA PRO A 195 4.18 13.54 6.42
C PRO A 195 3.20 13.74 5.24
N TYR A 196 3.62 14.34 4.12
CA TYR A 196 2.69 14.89 3.11
C TYR A 196 2.77 14.25 1.71
N ASP A 197 3.78 13.44 1.40
CA ASP A 197 4.07 13.04 0.01
C ASP A 197 3.23 11.85 -0.47
N CYS A 198 2.28 11.37 0.33
CA CYS A 198 1.42 10.28 -0.10
C CYS A 198 0.53 10.74 -1.26
N HIS A 199 0.68 10.07 -2.41
CA HIS A 199 -0.22 10.29 -3.55
C HIS A 199 -1.70 10.11 -3.17
N TYR A 200 -1.97 9.23 -2.20
CA TYR A 200 -3.32 8.94 -1.72
C TYR A 200 -3.65 9.56 -0.35
N ILE A 201 -3.14 10.77 -0.09
CA ILE A 201 -3.38 11.60 1.10
C ILE A 201 -2.75 11.01 2.38
N SER A 202 -3.20 9.84 2.82
CA SER A 202 -2.76 9.22 4.08
C SER A 202 -2.63 7.69 4.05
N GLY A 203 -2.56 7.09 2.85
CA GLY A 203 -2.37 5.64 2.72
C GLY A 203 -1.09 5.14 3.40
N ASN A 204 0.00 5.90 3.32
CA ASN A 204 1.27 5.59 3.99
C ASN A 204 1.19 5.70 5.52
N TRP A 205 0.41 6.64 6.08
CA TRP A 205 0.15 6.72 7.52
C TRP A 205 -0.57 5.47 8.04
N ARG A 206 -1.57 4.97 7.30
CA ARG A 206 -2.27 3.72 7.68
C ARG A 206 -1.36 2.51 7.61
N MET A 207 -0.49 2.45 6.60
CA MET A 207 0.57 1.43 6.54
C MET A 207 1.51 1.54 7.73
N LYS A 208 2.00 2.74 8.09
CA LYS A 208 2.89 2.96 9.23
C LYS A 208 2.30 2.39 10.51
N GLU A 209 1.07 2.78 10.85
CA GLU A 209 0.35 2.27 12.04
C GLU A 209 0.33 0.73 12.07
N ARG A 210 -0.01 0.10 10.93
CA ARG A 210 -0.10 -1.36 10.78
C ARG A 210 1.25 -2.05 10.90
N MET A 211 2.29 -1.51 10.25
CA MET A 211 3.62 -2.12 10.22
C MET A 211 4.37 -1.94 11.52
N GLU A 212 4.16 -0.85 12.27
CA GLU A 212 4.75 -0.69 13.61
C GLU A 212 4.23 -1.75 14.60
N ILE A 213 2.94 -2.09 14.51
CA ILE A 213 2.36 -3.18 15.29
C ILE A 213 2.95 -4.52 14.85
N LEU A 214 3.08 -4.73 13.53
CA LEU A 214 3.65 -5.95 12.97
C LEU A 214 5.11 -6.16 13.37
N THR A 215 5.95 -5.12 13.31
CA THR A 215 7.37 -5.18 13.73
C THR A 215 7.47 -5.67 15.17
N LYS A 216 6.70 -5.07 16.09
CA LYS A 216 6.69 -5.47 17.51
C LYS A 216 6.26 -6.93 17.68
N MET A 217 5.27 -7.39 16.90
CA MET A 217 4.81 -8.78 16.94
C MET A 217 5.89 -9.75 16.43
N LEU A 218 6.52 -9.45 15.30
CA LEU A 218 7.56 -10.30 14.72
C LEU A 218 8.79 -10.41 15.63
N SER A 219 9.23 -9.30 16.24
CA SER A 219 10.33 -9.32 17.21
C SER A 219 9.99 -10.18 18.43
N LYS A 220 8.75 -10.14 18.93
CA LYS A 220 8.30 -11.02 20.03
C LYS A 220 8.27 -12.49 19.65
N LEU A 221 8.03 -12.81 18.39
CA LEU A 221 8.15 -14.18 17.85
C LEU A 221 9.61 -14.60 17.60
N GLY A 222 10.56 -13.69 17.84
CA GLY A 222 11.99 -13.93 17.75
C GLY A 222 12.59 -13.71 16.35
N LEU A 223 11.88 -13.07 15.43
CA LEU A 223 12.48 -12.62 14.17
C LEU A 223 13.55 -11.56 14.46
N SER A 224 14.73 -11.69 13.87
CA SER A 224 15.75 -10.64 13.97
C SER A 224 15.21 -9.28 13.51
N PRO A 225 15.33 -8.19 14.30
CA PRO A 225 14.70 -6.91 14.01
C PRO A 225 15.02 -6.33 12.63
N ASP A 226 16.25 -6.51 12.15
CA ASP A 226 16.68 -5.98 10.86
C ASP A 226 16.02 -6.68 9.67
N ARG A 227 15.47 -7.89 9.84
CA ARG A 227 14.88 -8.67 8.74
C ARG A 227 13.58 -8.08 8.20
N PHE A 228 12.92 -7.17 8.91
CA PHE A 228 11.74 -6.47 8.44
C PHE A 228 11.94 -4.95 8.54
N LYS A 229 12.04 -4.29 7.38
CA LYS A 229 12.27 -2.84 7.30
C LYS A 229 11.13 -2.12 6.60
N VAL A 230 10.73 -0.98 7.16
CA VAL A 230 9.87 0.01 6.48
C VAL A 230 10.74 1.21 6.18
N GLU A 231 10.78 1.64 4.92
CA GLU A 231 11.59 2.78 4.51
C GLU A 231 10.80 3.73 3.61
N TYR A 232 11.18 5.01 3.63
CA TYR A 232 10.48 6.07 2.91
C TYR A 232 11.37 6.64 1.81
N VAL A 233 11.06 6.33 0.56
CA VAL A 233 11.86 6.70 -0.62
C VAL A 233 10.96 7.42 -1.61
N SER A 234 11.31 8.67 -1.93
CA SER A 234 10.64 9.49 -2.95
C SER A 234 11.00 9.05 -4.37
N ALA A 235 10.26 9.54 -5.37
CA ALA A 235 10.54 9.26 -6.77
C ALA A 235 11.90 9.81 -7.25
N ALA A 236 12.42 10.86 -6.60
CA ALA A 236 13.69 11.50 -6.94
C ALA A 236 14.89 10.91 -6.18
N GLU A 237 14.67 9.86 -5.37
CA GLU A 237 15.66 9.34 -4.42
C GLU A 237 16.28 8.02 -4.89
N GLY A 238 16.71 7.96 -6.16
CA GLY A 238 17.31 6.77 -6.75
C GLY A 238 18.61 6.33 -6.05
N LEU A 239 19.47 7.28 -5.67
CA LEU A 239 20.70 6.98 -4.93
C LEU A 239 20.38 6.36 -3.56
N LYS A 240 19.47 6.98 -2.80
CA LYS A 240 18.99 6.46 -1.51
C LYS A 240 18.40 5.05 -1.66
N PHE A 241 17.65 4.80 -2.74
CA PHE A 241 17.11 3.47 -3.01
C PHE A 241 18.23 2.42 -3.19
N ALA A 242 19.23 2.72 -4.01
CA ALA A 242 20.36 1.83 -4.22
C ALA A 242 21.17 1.57 -2.94
N GLU A 243 21.41 2.62 -2.15
CA GLU A 243 22.06 2.54 -0.84
C GLU A 243 21.27 1.69 0.16
N LEU A 244 19.95 1.85 0.20
CA LEU A 244 19.07 1.03 1.04
C LEU A 244 19.21 -0.46 0.71
N ILE A 245 19.23 -0.83 -0.58
CA ILE A 245 19.37 -2.25 -0.97
C ILE A 245 20.77 -2.78 -0.64
N LYS A 246 21.83 -1.96 -0.77
CA LYS A 246 23.18 -2.31 -0.30
C LYS A 246 23.19 -2.57 1.21
N GLU A 247 22.66 -1.63 1.98
CA GLU A 247 22.60 -1.71 3.45
C GLU A 247 21.85 -2.97 3.90
N MET A 248 20.66 -3.21 3.33
CA MET A 248 19.87 -4.40 3.67
C MET A 248 20.58 -5.68 3.25
N THR A 249 21.22 -5.72 2.09
CA THR A 249 21.98 -6.91 1.65
C THR A 249 23.14 -7.20 2.59
N GLN A 250 23.88 -6.17 2.99
CA GLN A 250 24.97 -6.32 3.96
C GLN A 250 24.44 -6.84 5.29
N LYS A 251 23.32 -6.28 5.79
CA LYS A 251 22.68 -6.77 7.02
C LYS A 251 22.22 -8.23 6.92
N MET A 252 21.68 -8.64 5.78
CA MET A 252 21.30 -10.03 5.54
C MET A 252 22.51 -10.97 5.63
N GLN A 253 23.65 -10.55 5.07
CA GLN A 253 24.90 -11.30 5.13
C GLN A 253 25.47 -11.34 6.56
N GLU A 254 25.41 -10.23 7.30
CA GLU A 254 25.83 -10.14 8.71
C GLU A 254 25.01 -11.06 9.62
N ILE A 255 23.70 -11.17 9.40
CA ILE A 255 22.84 -12.13 10.13
C ILE A 255 23.28 -13.57 9.85
N GLY A 256 23.67 -13.84 8.60
CA GLY A 256 24.16 -15.14 8.15
C GLY A 256 23.03 -16.10 7.75
N ARG A 257 23.30 -16.88 6.69
CA ARG A 257 22.32 -17.81 6.09
C ARG A 257 21.79 -18.84 7.09
N GLU A 258 22.66 -19.42 7.91
CA GLU A 258 22.27 -20.46 8.87
C GLU A 258 21.24 -19.95 9.88
N ARG A 259 21.46 -18.75 10.43
CA ARG A 259 20.54 -18.10 11.36
C ARG A 259 19.21 -17.76 10.70
N ILE A 260 19.22 -17.25 9.47
CA ILE A 260 18.00 -16.97 8.70
C ILE A 260 17.18 -18.27 8.53
N LEU A 261 17.83 -19.37 8.13
CA LEU A 261 17.18 -20.67 7.97
C LEU A 261 16.64 -21.23 9.30
N GLU A 262 17.36 -21.06 10.40
CA GLU A 262 16.90 -21.44 11.74
C GLU A 262 15.65 -20.65 12.15
N GLU A 263 15.69 -19.32 12.06
CA GLU A 263 14.55 -18.45 12.37
C GLU A 263 13.33 -18.78 11.50
N ASN A 264 13.55 -19.01 10.21
CA ASN A 264 12.48 -19.42 9.27
C ASN A 264 11.83 -20.74 9.68
N ARG A 265 12.64 -21.76 9.99
CA ARG A 265 12.13 -23.07 10.45
C ARG A 265 11.31 -22.94 11.73
N ARG A 266 11.77 -22.12 12.68
CA ARG A 266 11.08 -21.88 13.96
C ARG A 266 9.76 -21.13 13.77
N LEU A 267 9.73 -20.11 12.91
CA LEU A 267 8.55 -19.27 12.69
C LEU A 267 7.49 -19.94 11.82
N LYS A 268 7.89 -20.77 10.85
CA LYS A 268 7.00 -21.41 9.88
C LYS A 268 5.72 -22.01 10.48
N PRO A 269 5.74 -22.89 11.52
CA PRO A 269 4.51 -23.46 12.07
C PRO A 269 3.58 -22.42 12.72
N ILE A 270 4.13 -21.33 13.26
CA ILE A 270 3.33 -20.24 13.83
C ILE A 270 2.66 -19.48 12.70
N LEU A 271 3.41 -19.13 11.65
CA LEU A 271 2.92 -18.39 10.49
C LEU A 271 1.90 -19.20 9.68
N ASP A 272 2.08 -20.51 9.51
CA ASP A 272 1.11 -21.40 8.87
C ASP A 272 -0.24 -21.37 9.61
N ARG A 273 -0.23 -21.36 10.96
CA ARG A 273 -1.47 -21.24 11.75
C ARG A 273 -2.13 -19.87 11.57
N MET A 274 -1.34 -18.80 11.63
CA MET A 274 -1.84 -17.43 11.47
C MET A 274 -2.48 -17.20 10.09
N LEU A 275 -1.91 -17.79 9.04
CA LEU A 275 -2.35 -17.63 7.65
C LEU A 275 -3.31 -18.72 7.17
N SER A 276 -3.62 -19.73 7.99
CA SER A 276 -4.46 -20.88 7.64
C SER A 276 -5.78 -20.51 6.94
N ARG A 277 -6.45 -19.44 7.41
CA ARG A 277 -7.70 -18.94 6.79
C ARG A 277 -7.48 -18.34 5.40
N LYS A 278 -6.37 -17.63 5.21
CA LYS A 278 -6.07 -16.91 3.96
C LYS A 278 -5.61 -17.88 2.87
N ILE A 279 -4.71 -18.80 3.23
CA ILE A 279 -4.16 -19.80 2.31
C ILE A 279 -5.24 -20.73 1.76
N ARG A 280 -6.21 -21.16 2.58
CA ARG A 280 -7.33 -21.98 2.09
C ARG A 280 -8.23 -21.30 1.05
N LYS A 281 -8.15 -19.97 0.93
CA LYS A 281 -8.95 -19.18 -0.01
C LYS A 281 -8.20 -18.79 -1.30
N ILE A 282 -6.87 -18.98 -1.33
CA ILE A 282 -5.96 -18.55 -2.43
C ILE A 282 -5.20 -19.74 -2.99
#